data_AF-A0A6P8I8K7-F1
#
_entry.id   AF-A0A6P8I8K7-F1
#
_cell.length_a   1.000
_cell.length_b   1.000
_cell.length_c   1.000
_cell.angle_alpha   90.00
_cell.angle_beta   90.00
_cell.angle_gamma   90.00
#
_symmetry.space_group_name_H-M   'P 1'
#
loop_
_entity.id
_entity.type
_entity.pdbx_description
1 polymer ?
#
loop_
_entity_poly.entity_id
_entity_poly.type
_entity_poly.pdbx_seq_one_letter_code
_entity_poly.pdbx_strand_id
1 'polypeptide(L)'
;DPVTYNDVFLGQSNDGYCRWIQNADNWGGAIELSILSKHYGIEIAVVDTESERIDRFGENEKYSNRVFLIYDGIHYDPLGIQEDSSDLPLQTVFPITDEKRLVEALSLAADAKKKRHFTNVSKFTLRCLACNTRLSGQAQAQQHAIATGHTNFGEV
;
A
#
# COMPACT_ATOMS: atom_id res chain seq x y z
N ASP A 1 -3.91 -15.92 16.89
CA ASP A 1 -4.00 -17.20 16.18
C ASP A 1 -2.63 -17.54 15.57
N PRO A 2 -1.78 -18.29 16.27
CA PRO A 2 -0.43 -18.62 15.82
C PRO A 2 -0.37 -19.71 14.74
N VAL A 3 -1.50 -20.40 14.47
CA VAL A 3 -1.54 -21.46 13.44
C VAL A 3 -1.61 -20.82 12.06
N THR A 4 -2.55 -19.88 11.88
CA THR A 4 -2.66 -19.12 10.63
C THR A 4 -1.51 -18.12 10.47
N TYR A 5 -1.22 -17.33 11.51
CA TYR A 5 -0.15 -16.32 11.47
C TYR A 5 1.15 -16.90 12.04
N ASN A 6 1.67 -17.93 11.38
CA ASN A 6 2.92 -18.59 11.75
C ASN A 6 4.15 -17.88 11.17
N ASP A 7 5.35 -18.34 11.54
CA ASP A 7 6.62 -17.73 11.17
C ASP A 7 6.86 -17.65 9.66
N VAL A 8 6.34 -18.62 8.90
CA VAL A 8 6.44 -18.61 7.43
C VAL A 8 5.54 -17.53 6.85
N PHE A 9 4.33 -17.38 7.38
CA PHE A 9 3.38 -16.35 6.94
C PHE A 9 3.87 -14.94 7.27
N LEU A 10 4.45 -14.74 8.45
CA LEU A 10 4.85 -13.44 8.98
C LEU A 10 6.29 -13.04 8.64
N GLY A 11 7.13 -13.98 8.19
CA GLY A 11 8.56 -13.78 7.96
C GLY A 11 9.40 -13.64 9.25
N GLN A 12 8.77 -13.79 10.42
CA GLN A 12 9.40 -13.78 11.75
C GLN A 12 8.46 -14.47 12.75
N SER A 13 8.95 -14.77 13.95
CA SER A 13 8.13 -15.39 15.00
C SER A 13 6.84 -14.62 15.26
N ASN A 14 5.72 -15.32 15.50
CA ASN A 14 4.42 -14.69 15.79
C ASN A 14 4.52 -13.59 16.87
N ASP A 15 5.12 -13.90 18.02
CA ASP A 15 5.32 -12.93 19.11
C ASP A 15 6.23 -11.75 18.70
N GLY A 16 7.29 -12.03 17.93
CA GLY A 16 8.16 -11.01 17.36
C GLY A 16 7.41 -10.05 16.43
N TYR A 17 6.53 -10.57 15.57
CA TYR A 17 5.69 -9.74 14.71
C TYR A 17 4.71 -8.89 15.50
N CYS A 18 4.07 -9.46 16.52
CA CYS A 18 3.15 -8.72 17.38
C CYS A 18 3.84 -7.53 18.08
N ARG A 19 5.09 -7.70 18.53
CA ARG A 19 5.89 -6.61 19.10
C ARG A 19 6.34 -5.60 18.03
N TRP A 20 6.73 -6.09 16.86
CA TRP A 20 7.18 -5.27 15.74
C TRP A 20 6.07 -4.33 15.25
N ILE A 21 4.86 -4.83 14.97
CA ILE A 21 3.77 -4.02 14.40
C ILE A 21 3.20 -2.97 15.37
N GLN A 22 3.47 -3.09 16.67
CA GLN A 22 3.08 -2.09 17.68
C GLN A 22 3.99 -0.86 17.72
N ASN A 23 5.14 -0.89 17.06
CA ASN A 23 6.00 0.28 16.93
C ASN A 23 5.43 1.24 15.86
N ALA A 24 5.23 2.51 16.23
CA ALA A 24 4.69 3.54 15.34
C ALA A 24 5.56 3.85 14.11
N ASP A 25 6.85 3.50 14.14
CA ASP A 25 7.77 3.69 13.01
C ASP A 25 7.62 2.58 11.94
N ASN A 26 6.94 1.48 12.26
CA ASN A 26 6.74 0.36 11.34
C ASN A 26 5.45 0.51 10.54
N TRP A 27 5.51 0.10 9.28
CA TRP A 27 4.39 0.27 8.35
C TRP A 27 3.61 -1.04 8.21
N GLY A 28 2.29 -0.93 8.28
CA GLY A 28 1.40 -2.03 7.92
C GLY A 28 1.31 -2.23 6.41
N GLY A 29 0.84 -3.40 5.99
CA GLY A 29 0.62 -3.71 4.59
C GLY A 29 -0.45 -4.78 4.40
N ALA A 30 -0.23 -5.70 3.45
CA ALA A 30 -1.21 -6.72 3.07
C ALA A 30 -1.63 -7.64 4.24
N ILE A 31 -0.73 -7.93 5.19
CA ILE A 31 -1.03 -8.74 6.37
C ILE A 31 -2.05 -8.00 7.25
N GLU A 32 -1.79 -6.74 7.59
CA GLU A 32 -2.66 -5.90 8.40
C GLU A 32 -4.01 -5.69 7.72
N LEU A 33 -4.04 -5.41 6.41
CA LEU A 33 -5.27 -5.26 5.65
C LEU A 33 -6.14 -6.54 5.68
N SER A 34 -5.52 -7.71 5.59
CA SER A 34 -6.24 -8.99 5.70
C SER A 34 -6.83 -9.20 7.10
N ILE A 35 -6.12 -8.78 8.15
CA ILE A 35 -6.59 -8.87 9.55
C ILE A 35 -7.73 -7.88 9.78
N LEU A 36 -7.58 -6.63 9.33
CA LEU A 36 -8.56 -5.56 9.48
C LEU A 36 -9.86 -5.87 8.72
N SER A 37 -9.76 -6.38 7.50
CA SER A 37 -10.92 -6.83 6.72
C SER A 37 -11.74 -7.88 7.49
N LYS A 38 -11.07 -8.88 8.06
CA LYS A 38 -11.71 -9.90 8.90
C LYS A 38 -12.30 -9.34 10.19
N HIS A 39 -11.57 -8.46 10.86
CA HIS A 39 -11.99 -7.87 12.13
C HIS A 39 -13.25 -7.00 11.98
N TYR A 40 -13.29 -6.16 10.95
CA TYR A 40 -14.42 -5.27 10.68
C TYR A 40 -15.54 -5.92 9.87
N GLY A 41 -15.33 -7.12 9.33
CA GLY A 41 -16.31 -7.80 8.49
C GLY A 41 -16.61 -7.03 7.21
N ILE A 42 -15.57 -6.45 6.59
CA ILE A 42 -15.71 -5.56 5.43
C ILE A 42 -14.64 -5.88 4.38
N GLU A 43 -15.01 -5.79 3.10
CA GLU A 43 -14.04 -5.90 2.03
C GLU A 43 -13.18 -4.62 1.98
N ILE A 44 -11.87 -4.76 1.88
CA ILE A 44 -10.97 -3.61 1.65
C ILE A 44 -10.40 -3.75 0.24
N ALA A 45 -10.80 -2.83 -0.64
CA ALA A 45 -10.31 -2.78 -2.02
C ALA A 45 -9.19 -1.74 -2.13
N VAL A 46 -7.96 -2.21 -2.34
CA VAL A 46 -6.80 -1.34 -2.52
C VAL A 46 -6.52 -1.18 -4.00
N VAL A 47 -6.64 0.05 -4.52
CA VAL A 47 -6.24 0.36 -5.89
C VAL A 47 -4.78 0.80 -5.93
N ASP A 48 -3.96 0.04 -6.65
CA ASP A 48 -2.53 0.28 -6.80
C ASP A 48 -2.29 1.18 -8.03
N THR A 49 -1.72 2.36 -7.79
CA THR A 49 -1.53 3.36 -8.85
C THR A 49 -0.45 2.98 -9.86
N GLU A 50 0.55 2.19 -9.49
CA GLU A 50 1.61 1.78 -10.41
C GLU A 50 1.09 0.72 -11.39
N SER A 51 0.43 -0.30 -10.86
CA SER A 51 -0.01 -1.46 -11.63
C SER A 51 -1.44 -1.35 -12.18
N GLU A 52 -2.20 -0.36 -11.75
CA GLU A 52 -3.61 -0.15 -12.15
C GLU A 52 -4.47 -1.40 -11.87
N ARG A 53 -4.19 -2.09 -10.76
CA ARG A 53 -4.95 -3.26 -10.29
C ARG A 53 -5.66 -2.95 -8.97
N ILE A 54 -6.67 -3.74 -8.65
CA ILE A 54 -7.33 -3.72 -7.35
C ILE A 54 -7.02 -5.02 -6.60
N ASP A 55 -6.37 -4.89 -5.45
CA ASP A 55 -6.17 -5.99 -4.51
C ASP A 55 -7.34 -5.99 -3.51
N ARG A 56 -8.19 -7.05 -3.54
CA ARG A 56 -9.42 -7.16 -2.74
C ARG A 56 -9.21 -8.07 -1.54
N PHE A 57 -9.12 -7.49 -0.35
CA PHE A 57 -9.04 -8.22 0.91
C PHE A 57 -10.44 -8.54 1.41
N GLY A 58 -10.75 -9.83 1.63
CA GLY A 58 -12.07 -10.29 2.09
C GLY A 58 -13.08 -10.59 0.98
N GLU A 59 -12.65 -10.67 -0.29
CA GLU A 59 -13.53 -10.91 -1.45
C GLU A 59 -14.41 -12.16 -1.31
N ASN A 60 -13.90 -13.21 -0.68
CA ASN A 60 -14.60 -14.50 -0.52
C ASN A 60 -15.32 -14.66 0.82
N GLU A 61 -15.28 -13.65 1.69
CA GLU A 61 -15.81 -13.72 3.07
C GLU A 61 -17.30 -13.32 3.16
N LYS A 62 -17.97 -13.16 2.00
CA LYS A 62 -19.40 -12.82 1.87
C LYS A 62 -19.82 -11.55 2.62
N TYR A 63 -18.91 -10.59 2.76
CA TYR A 63 -19.22 -9.28 3.33
C TYR A 63 -20.21 -8.52 2.45
N SER A 64 -21.02 -7.65 3.08
CA SER A 64 -22.01 -6.84 2.34
C SER A 64 -21.45 -5.49 1.88
N ASN A 65 -20.38 -5.03 2.53
CA ASN A 65 -19.81 -3.70 2.34
C ASN A 65 -18.34 -3.76 1.94
N ARG A 66 -17.88 -2.67 1.32
CA ARG A 66 -16.51 -2.42 0.85
C ARG A 66 -16.09 -1.00 1.23
N VAL A 67 -14.81 -0.85 1.56
CA VAL A 67 -14.09 0.44 1.58
C VAL A 67 -12.98 0.43 0.54
N PHE A 68 -12.51 1.62 0.16
CA PHE A 68 -11.48 1.80 -0.84
C PHE A 68 -10.27 2.54 -0.29
N LEU A 69 -9.08 2.04 -0.62
CA LEU A 69 -7.81 2.72 -0.41
C LEU A 69 -7.10 2.88 -1.75
N ILE A 70 -6.33 3.94 -1.92
CA ILE A 70 -5.38 4.09 -3.03
C ILE A 70 -3.96 3.94 -2.48
N TYR A 71 -3.11 3.23 -3.21
CA TYR A 71 -1.73 2.93 -2.81
C TYR A 71 -0.75 3.37 -3.90
N ASP A 72 0.29 4.12 -3.49
CA ASP A 72 1.26 4.73 -4.42
C ASP A 72 2.64 4.04 -4.44
N GLY A 73 2.77 2.93 -3.72
CA GLY A 73 4.04 2.22 -3.51
C GLY A 73 4.67 2.47 -2.14
N ILE A 74 4.22 3.50 -1.40
CA ILE A 74 4.69 3.81 -0.04
C ILE A 74 3.59 4.35 0.90
N HIS A 75 2.54 4.95 0.37
CA HIS A 75 1.48 5.62 1.12
C HIS A 75 0.10 5.04 0.78
N TYR A 76 -0.78 5.03 1.78
CA TYR A 76 -2.19 4.68 1.63
C TYR A 76 -3.06 5.91 1.92
N ASP A 77 -3.96 6.23 0.99
CA ASP A 77 -4.99 7.25 1.21
C ASP A 77 -6.39 6.64 1.13
N PRO A 78 -7.34 7.03 2.01
CA PRO A 78 -8.72 6.59 1.90
C PRO A 78 -9.41 7.26 0.73
N LEU A 79 -10.23 6.49 0.00
CA LEU A 79 -11.10 7.03 -1.04
C LEU A 79 -12.54 7.16 -0.52
N GLY A 80 -13.16 8.29 -0.84
CA GLY A 80 -14.56 8.57 -0.50
C GLY A 80 -15.20 9.47 -1.56
N ILE A 81 -16.53 9.56 -1.51
CA ILE A 81 -17.34 10.37 -2.41
C ILE A 81 -18.08 11.42 -1.60
N GLN A 82 -17.91 12.66 -2.02
CA GLN A 82 -18.71 13.79 -1.55
C GLN A 82 -19.78 14.07 -2.60
N GLU A 83 -21.05 14.05 -2.21
CA GLU A 83 -22.11 14.45 -3.12
C GLU A 83 -22.18 15.98 -3.23
N ASP A 84 -22.20 16.51 -4.46
CA ASP A 84 -22.03 17.94 -4.79
C ASP A 84 -23.11 18.87 -4.18
N SER A 85 -24.18 18.33 -3.59
CA SER A 85 -25.38 19.08 -3.22
C SER A 85 -25.89 18.84 -1.80
N SER A 86 -25.14 18.14 -0.95
CA SER A 86 -25.63 17.78 0.38
C SER A 86 -24.68 18.18 1.50
N ASP A 87 -25.23 18.61 2.64
CA ASP A 87 -24.51 18.73 3.92
C ASP A 87 -24.16 17.35 4.52
N LEU A 88 -24.21 16.27 3.71
CA LEU A 88 -23.93 14.93 4.18
C LEU A 88 -22.43 14.71 4.31
N PRO A 89 -22.00 13.89 5.29
CA PRO A 89 -20.61 13.54 5.44
C PRO A 89 -20.11 12.74 4.24
N LEU A 90 -18.80 12.79 4.01
CA LEU A 90 -18.09 11.99 3.01
C LEU A 90 -18.50 10.51 3.10
N GLN A 91 -19.03 9.94 2.02
CA GLN A 91 -19.34 8.52 1.96
C GLN A 91 -18.06 7.73 1.69
N THR A 92 -17.70 6.81 2.59
CA THR A 92 -16.49 5.97 2.48
C THR A 92 -16.79 4.48 2.46
N VAL A 93 -18.03 4.08 2.77
CA VAL A 93 -18.49 2.70 2.80
C VAL A 93 -19.53 2.49 1.71
N PHE A 94 -19.34 1.44 0.91
CA PHE A 94 -20.15 1.14 -0.27
C PHE A 94 -20.61 -0.32 -0.27
N PRO A 95 -21.78 -0.65 -0.83
CA PRO A 95 -22.16 -2.05 -1.04
C PRO A 95 -21.18 -2.77 -1.96
N ILE A 96 -20.85 -4.05 -1.70
CA ILE A 96 -19.95 -4.83 -2.58
C ILE A 96 -20.49 -4.99 -4.01
N THR A 97 -21.81 -4.89 -4.18
CA THR A 97 -22.53 -4.98 -5.45
C THR A 97 -22.39 -3.71 -6.29
N ASP A 98 -21.88 -2.61 -5.73
CA ASP A 98 -21.63 -1.38 -6.47
C ASP A 98 -20.30 -1.48 -7.24
N GLU A 99 -20.34 -2.21 -8.35
CA GLU A 99 -19.18 -2.39 -9.24
C GLU A 99 -18.73 -1.08 -9.90
N LYS A 100 -19.60 -0.08 -9.98
CA LYS A 100 -19.26 1.24 -10.53
C LYS A 100 -18.11 1.87 -9.74
N ARG A 101 -18.05 1.67 -8.42
CA ARG A 101 -16.99 2.22 -7.57
C ARG A 101 -15.62 1.59 -7.84
N LEU A 102 -15.57 0.34 -8.28
CA LEU A 102 -14.31 -0.28 -8.73
C LEU A 102 -13.78 0.42 -9.99
N VAL A 103 -14.66 0.72 -10.93
CA VAL A 103 -14.30 1.42 -12.18
C VAL A 103 -13.84 2.85 -11.89
N GLU A 104 -14.54 3.57 -11.01
CA GLU A 104 -14.15 4.92 -10.59
C GLU A 104 -12.79 4.92 -9.87
N ALA A 105 -12.54 3.97 -8.96
CA ALA A 105 -11.24 3.82 -8.29
C ALA A 105 -10.10 3.54 -9.28
N LEU A 106 -10.33 2.66 -10.27
CA LEU A 106 -9.36 2.40 -11.34
C LEU A 106 -9.09 3.65 -12.19
N SER A 107 -10.11 4.46 -12.47
CA SER A 107 -9.94 5.72 -13.18
C SER A 107 -9.05 6.70 -12.41
N LEU A 108 -9.21 6.77 -11.08
CA LEU A 108 -8.35 7.59 -10.22
C LEU A 108 -6.90 7.12 -10.25
N ALA A 109 -6.67 5.81 -10.17
CA ALA A 109 -5.33 5.24 -10.28
C ALA A 109 -4.68 5.51 -11.65
N ALA A 110 -5.44 5.36 -12.74
CA ALA A 110 -4.96 5.68 -14.09
C ALA A 110 -4.57 7.16 -14.23
N ASP A 111 -5.37 8.07 -13.65
CA ASP A 111 -5.07 9.50 -13.69
C ASP A 111 -3.89 9.88 -12.78
N ALA A 112 -3.76 9.25 -11.61
CA ALA A 112 -2.59 9.40 -10.74
C ALA A 112 -1.31 8.94 -11.46
N LYS A 113 -1.37 7.79 -12.15
CA LYS A 113 -0.25 7.24 -12.94
C LYS A 113 0.16 8.17 -14.08
N LYS A 114 -0.80 8.70 -14.86
CA LYS A 114 -0.53 9.68 -15.93
C LYS A 114 0.18 10.93 -15.41
N LYS A 115 -0.22 11.40 -14.22
CA LYS A 115 0.39 12.55 -13.55
C LYS A 115 1.71 12.22 -12.83
N ARG A 116 2.17 10.97 -12.86
CA ARG A 116 3.32 10.44 -12.11
C ARG A 116 3.21 10.66 -10.59
N HIS A 117 2.00 10.65 -10.05
CA HIS A 117 1.76 10.62 -8.60
C HIS A 117 1.92 9.18 -8.08
N PHE A 118 3.13 8.62 -8.20
CA PHE A 118 3.50 7.36 -7.56
C PHE A 118 5.00 7.35 -7.26
N THR A 119 5.39 6.80 -6.12
CA THR A 119 6.79 6.72 -5.71
C THR A 119 7.22 5.26 -5.76
N ASN A 120 7.81 4.84 -6.89
CA ASN A 120 8.36 3.50 -6.99
C ASN A 120 9.75 3.42 -6.32
N VAL A 121 9.78 3.02 -5.05
CA VAL A 121 11.01 2.76 -4.27
C VAL A 121 11.88 1.60 -4.81
N SER A 122 11.39 0.82 -5.77
CA SER A 122 12.20 -0.21 -6.46
C SER A 122 12.91 0.30 -7.72
N LYS A 123 12.48 1.44 -8.29
CA LYS A 123 12.99 1.96 -9.58
C LYS A 123 13.41 3.43 -9.58
N PHE A 124 13.33 4.12 -8.44
CA PHE A 124 13.83 5.49 -8.34
C PHE A 124 15.32 5.55 -8.66
N THR A 125 15.73 6.54 -9.45
CA THR A 125 17.13 6.68 -9.83
C THR A 125 17.83 7.50 -8.76
N LEU A 126 18.79 6.86 -8.09
CA LEU A 126 19.67 7.48 -7.13
C LEU A 126 21.01 7.79 -7.77
N ARG A 127 21.68 8.83 -7.27
CA ARG A 127 23.09 9.08 -7.51
C ARG A 127 23.81 9.11 -6.17
N CYS A 128 24.84 8.29 -6.04
CA CYS A 128 25.79 8.43 -4.95
C CYS A 128 26.50 9.78 -5.08
N LEU A 129 26.36 10.66 -4.09
CA LEU A 129 26.97 11.99 -4.13
C LEU A 129 28.48 11.97 -3.83
N ALA A 130 29.01 10.85 -3.33
CA ALA A 130 30.44 10.67 -3.10
C ALA A 130 31.22 10.24 -4.37
N CYS A 131 30.61 9.42 -5.24
CA CYS A 131 31.30 8.83 -6.40
C CYS A 131 30.55 8.97 -7.73
N ASN A 132 29.40 9.65 -7.74
CA ASN A 132 28.54 9.89 -8.90
C ASN A 132 27.96 8.65 -9.60
N THR A 133 28.08 7.46 -9.00
CA THR A 133 27.45 6.24 -9.51
C THR A 133 25.92 6.40 -9.52
N ARG A 134 25.29 6.13 -10.67
CA ARG A 134 23.84 6.01 -10.80
C ARG A 134 23.40 4.63 -10.32
N LEU A 135 22.35 4.61 -9.51
CA LEU A 135 21.81 3.43 -8.83
C LEU A 135 20.31 3.42 -9.09
N SER A 136 19.73 2.24 -9.26
CA SER A 136 18.30 2.04 -9.48
C SER A 136 17.69 1.34 -8.28
N GLY A 137 16.84 2.05 -7.56
CA GLY A 137 16.12 1.56 -6.40
C GLY A 137 16.97 1.36 -5.14
N GLN A 138 16.27 1.02 -4.05
CA GLN A 138 16.88 0.81 -2.74
C GLN A 138 17.89 -0.35 -2.72
N ALA A 139 17.63 -1.44 -3.44
CA ALA A 139 18.48 -2.62 -3.44
C ALA A 139 19.91 -2.30 -3.95
N GLN A 140 20.03 -1.56 -5.05
CA GLN A 140 21.34 -1.14 -5.56
C GLN A 140 22.02 -0.13 -4.62
N ALA A 141 21.26 0.78 -4.01
CA ALA A 141 21.81 1.72 -3.04
C ALA A 141 22.39 1.02 -1.81
N GLN A 142 21.67 0.02 -1.28
CA GLN A 142 22.11 -0.75 -0.13
C GLN A 142 23.34 -1.60 -0.47
N GLN A 143 23.35 -2.26 -1.63
CA GLN A 143 24.52 -3.02 -2.09
C GLN A 143 25.73 -2.12 -2.33
N HIS A 144 25.53 -0.93 -2.90
CA HIS A 144 26.58 0.07 -3.09
C HIS A 144 27.15 0.56 -1.77
N ALA A 145 26.29 0.84 -0.78
CA ALA A 145 26.71 1.24 0.56
C ALA A 145 27.56 0.17 1.24
N ILE A 146 27.16 -1.11 1.14
CA ILE A 146 27.91 -2.24 1.68
C ILE A 146 29.27 -2.38 1.00
N ALA A 147 29.32 -2.29 -0.33
CA ALA A 147 30.54 -2.50 -1.10
C ALA A 147 31.54 -1.34 -1.00
N THR A 148 31.07 -0.11 -0.82
CA THR A 148 31.90 1.11 -0.93
C THR A 148 31.97 1.95 0.34
N GLY A 149 31.10 1.70 1.33
CA GLY A 149 30.95 2.54 2.52
C GLY A 149 30.21 3.86 2.27
N HIS A 150 29.75 4.13 1.05
CA HIS A 150 29.04 5.36 0.73
C HIS A 150 27.56 5.29 1.14
N THR A 151 27.11 6.25 1.96
CA THR A 151 25.71 6.34 2.42
C THR A 151 24.99 7.61 1.98
N ASN A 152 25.68 8.51 1.25
CA ASN A 152 25.12 9.77 0.80
C ASN A 152 24.57 9.66 -0.64
N PHE A 153 23.25 9.54 -0.76
CA PHE A 153 22.53 9.37 -2.02
C PHE A 153 21.56 10.53 -2.25
N GLY A 154 21.42 10.98 -3.50
CA GLY A 154 20.39 11.93 -3.90
C GLY A 154 19.58 11.39 -5.09
N GLU A 155 18.28 11.67 -5.13
CA GLU A 155 17.45 11.37 -6.29
C GLU A 155 17.87 12.19 -7.53
N VAL A 156 17.68 11.60 -8.71
CA VAL A 156 17.99 12.19 -10.03
C VAL A 156 16.73 12.30 -10.88
#